data_AF-L9VFK8-F1
#
_entry.id   AF-L9VFK8-F1
#
_cell.length_a   1.000
_cell.length_b   1.000
_cell.length_c   1.000
_cell.angle_alpha   90.00
_cell.angle_beta   90.00
_cell.angle_gamma   90.00
#
_symmetry.space_group_name_H-M   'P 1'
#
loop_
_entity.id
_entity.type
_entity.pdbx_description
1 polymer ?
#
loop_
_entity_poly.entity_id
_entity_poly.type
_entity_poly.pdbx_seq_one_letter_code
_entity_poly.pdbx_strand_id
1 'polypeptide(L)'
;MQRWYGFFPDRPPTKVDLVSAVCGVLLVALNASTVHDWHWVAVGAVVGAIMLGPLAQSPIGRWIGSATRDLGLAGRLLVIAIGIVAVLVLLFLPPIPGEIAVDGLVGVMITVPLYVLGHLLVARGIGDWSPD
;
A
#
# COMPACT_ATOMS: atom_id res chain seq x y z
N MET A 1 -8.89 -26.12 -2.96
CA MET A 1 -8.85 -24.81 -2.27
C MET A 1 -8.27 -23.81 -3.26
N GLN A 2 -9.11 -22.92 -3.78
CA GLN A 2 -8.76 -21.98 -4.85
C GLN A 2 -7.67 -21.02 -4.36
N ARG A 3 -6.44 -21.21 -4.84
CA ARG A 3 -5.34 -20.26 -4.67
C ARG A 3 -5.74 -18.96 -5.37
N TRP A 4 -5.80 -17.87 -4.61
CA TRP A 4 -5.99 -16.48 -5.08
C TRP A 4 -4.77 -16.00 -5.88
N TYR A 5 -4.45 -16.69 -6.97
CA TYR A 5 -3.17 -16.74 -7.72
C TYR A 5 -2.64 -15.41 -8.30
N GLY A 6 -3.21 -14.27 -7.95
CA GLY A 6 -2.69 -12.98 -8.39
C GLY A 6 -3.01 -11.80 -7.47
N PHE A 7 -3.62 -12.04 -6.30
CA PHE A 7 -3.93 -10.95 -5.37
C PHE A 7 -2.88 -10.85 -4.24
N PHE A 8 -2.46 -11.99 -3.70
CA PHE A 8 -1.42 -12.04 -2.67
C PHE A 8 -0.11 -12.58 -3.24
N PRO A 9 1.06 -12.19 -2.69
CA PRO A 9 2.33 -12.76 -3.07
C PRO A 9 2.40 -14.26 -2.77
N ASP A 10 3.21 -15.00 -3.53
CA ASP A 10 3.54 -16.42 -3.25
C ASP A 10 4.54 -16.56 -2.08
N ARG A 11 4.43 -15.73 -1.04
CA ARG A 11 5.20 -15.80 0.21
C ARG A 11 4.32 -15.37 1.38
N PRO A 12 4.50 -15.89 2.59
CA PRO A 12 3.80 -15.37 3.75
C PRO A 12 4.17 -13.89 4.01
N PRO A 13 3.30 -13.13 4.69
CA PRO A 13 3.59 -11.77 5.13
C PRO A 13 4.80 -11.77 6.08
N THR A 14 5.68 -10.79 5.93
CA THR A 14 6.91 -10.61 6.71
C THR A 14 6.72 -9.59 7.84
N LYS A 15 7.72 -9.46 8.72
CA LYS A 15 7.76 -8.42 9.77
C LYS A 15 7.61 -7.00 9.20
N VAL A 16 8.19 -6.74 8.02
CA VAL A 16 8.07 -5.43 7.36
C VAL A 16 6.62 -5.16 6.95
N ASP A 17 5.94 -6.18 6.40
CA ASP A 17 4.53 -6.07 6.01
C ASP A 17 3.65 -5.73 7.24
N LEU A 18 3.96 -6.34 8.40
CA LEU A 18 3.27 -6.03 9.67
C LEU A 18 3.55 -4.61 10.17
N VAL A 19 4.81 -4.15 10.13
CA VAL A 19 5.17 -2.78 10.49
C VAL A 19 4.44 -1.77 9.59
N SER A 20 4.38 -2.03 8.28
CA SER A 20 3.62 -1.20 7.34
C SER A 20 2.14 -1.17 7.66
N ALA A 21 1.54 -2.29 8.07
CA ALA A 21 0.15 -2.34 8.52
C ALA A 21 -0.08 -1.48 9.77
N VAL A 22 0.79 -1.58 10.77
CA VAL A 22 0.70 -0.77 12.00
C VAL A 22 0.85 0.72 11.69
N CYS A 23 1.83 1.10 10.87
CA CYS A 23 1.99 2.48 10.41
C CYS A 23 0.75 2.97 9.65
N GLY A 24 0.15 2.12 8.80
CA GLY A 24 -1.09 2.42 8.09
C GLY A 24 -2.26 2.68 9.04
N VAL A 25 -2.45 1.83 10.06
CA VAL A 25 -3.48 2.03 11.11
C VAL A 25 -3.25 3.35 11.85
N LEU A 26 -2.01 3.63 12.25
CA LEU A 26 -1.69 4.87 12.97
C LEU A 26 -1.97 6.11 12.11
N LEU A 27 -1.57 6.09 10.84
CA LEU A 27 -1.83 7.20 9.91
C LEU A 27 -3.32 7.41 9.67
N VAL A 28 -4.10 6.33 9.51
CA VAL A 28 -5.56 6.43 9.39
C VAL A 28 -6.17 6.99 10.67
N ALA A 29 -5.75 6.52 11.84
CA ALA A 29 -6.25 7.01 13.12
C ALA A 29 -5.95 8.50 13.34
N LEU A 30 -4.75 8.95 12.97
CA LEU A 30 -4.33 10.36 13.07
C LEU A 30 -5.09 11.29 12.11
N ASN A 31 -5.59 10.77 10.99
CA ASN A 31 -6.29 11.55 9.96
C ASN A 31 -7.80 11.22 9.88
N ALA A 32 -8.33 10.42 10.79
CA ALA A 32 -9.73 10.01 10.74
C ALA A 32 -10.69 11.20 10.87
N SER A 33 -10.32 12.22 11.64
CA SER A 33 -11.11 13.45 11.82
C SER A 33 -11.05 14.39 10.62
N THR A 34 -10.15 14.18 9.66
CA THR A 34 -10.02 15.02 8.46
C THR A 34 -10.75 14.42 7.26
N VAL A 35 -11.47 13.30 7.44
CA VAL A 35 -12.26 12.67 6.38
C VAL A 35 -13.54 13.48 6.17
N HIS A 36 -13.74 13.97 4.95
CA HIS A 36 -14.92 14.76 4.59
C HIS A 36 -16.01 13.89 3.94
N ASP A 37 -15.61 13.03 3.00
CA ASP A 37 -16.51 12.16 2.26
C ASP A 37 -15.96 10.72 2.14
N TRP A 38 -16.70 9.79 2.74
CA TRP A 38 -16.37 8.36 2.71
C TRP A 38 -16.43 7.74 1.31
N HIS A 39 -17.11 8.37 0.33
CA HIS A 39 -17.08 7.90 -1.05
C HIS A 39 -15.66 7.98 -1.62
N TRP A 40 -14.92 9.06 -1.36
CA TRP A 40 -13.55 9.21 -1.83
C TRP A 40 -12.57 8.31 -1.08
N VAL A 41 -12.81 8.06 0.21
CA VAL A 41 -12.11 7.02 0.97
C VAL A 41 -12.31 5.64 0.32
N ALA A 42 -13.54 5.30 -0.07
CA ALA A 42 -13.82 4.03 -0.74
C ALA A 42 -13.13 3.94 -2.11
N VAL A 43 -13.14 5.01 -2.90
CA VAL A 43 -12.39 5.08 -4.18
C VAL A 43 -10.90 4.86 -3.95
N GLY A 44 -10.32 5.57 -2.98
CA GLY A 44 -8.92 5.40 -2.58
C GLY A 44 -8.60 3.97 -2.15
N ALA A 45 -9.50 3.34 -1.40
CA ALA A 45 -9.33 1.96 -0.95
C ALA A 45 -9.34 0.95 -2.10
N VAL A 46 -10.22 1.14 -3.08
CA VAL A 46 -10.26 0.31 -4.30
C VAL A 46 -8.97 0.49 -5.10
N VAL A 47 -8.50 1.74 -5.27
CA VAL A 47 -7.23 2.03 -5.95
C VAL A 47 -6.06 1.37 -5.21
N GLY A 48 -6.01 1.49 -3.89
CA GLY A 48 -5.02 0.83 -3.04
C GLY A 48 -5.02 -0.69 -3.20
N ALA A 49 -6.20 -1.31 -3.22
CA ALA A 49 -6.35 -2.75 -3.37
C ALA A 49 -5.86 -3.24 -4.74
N ILE A 50 -6.13 -2.48 -5.81
CA ILE A 50 -5.63 -2.77 -7.15
C ILE A 50 -4.10 -2.66 -7.20
N MET A 51 -3.56 -1.61 -6.59
CA MET A 51 -2.11 -1.35 -6.52
C MET A 51 -1.37 -2.46 -5.78
N LEU A 52 -1.82 -2.81 -4.57
CA LEU A 52 -1.18 -3.83 -3.71
C LEU A 52 -1.42 -5.25 -4.21
N GLY A 53 -2.55 -5.52 -4.85
CA GLY A 53 -2.89 -6.83 -5.36
C GLY A 53 -2.48 -7.02 -6.83
N PRO A 54 -3.44 -7.01 -7.78
CA PRO A 54 -3.18 -7.42 -9.17
C PRO A 54 -2.06 -6.64 -9.85
N LEU A 55 -1.94 -5.33 -9.60
CA LEU A 55 -0.94 -4.51 -10.26
C LEU A 55 0.47 -4.85 -9.77
N ALA A 56 0.67 -5.02 -8.46
CA ALA A 56 1.95 -5.46 -7.91
C ALA A 56 2.34 -6.87 -8.40
N GLN A 57 1.35 -7.75 -8.60
CA GLN A 57 1.57 -9.10 -9.14
C GLN A 57 1.65 -9.14 -10.68
N SER A 58 1.52 -8.01 -11.37
CA SER A 58 1.65 -7.96 -12.82
C SER A 58 3.13 -8.06 -13.27
N PRO A 59 3.41 -8.36 -14.56
CA PRO A 59 4.78 -8.31 -15.09
C PRO A 59 5.46 -6.96 -14.87
N ILE A 60 4.70 -5.86 -14.96
CA ILE A 60 5.17 -4.50 -14.73
C ILE A 60 5.54 -4.31 -13.26
N GLY A 61 4.66 -4.72 -12.34
CA GLY A 61 4.92 -4.64 -10.89
C GLY A 61 6.14 -5.45 -10.48
N ARG A 62 6.29 -6.68 -11.00
CA ARG A 62 7.48 -7.51 -10.78
C ARG A 62 8.75 -6.87 -11.33
N TRP A 63 8.68 -6.27 -12.52
CA TRP A 63 9.83 -5.57 -13.12
C TRP A 63 10.28 -4.36 -12.28
N ILE A 64 9.34 -3.53 -11.82
CA ILE A 64 9.63 -2.41 -10.91
C ILE A 64 10.23 -2.94 -9.60
N GLY A 65 9.65 -4.00 -9.05
CA GLY A 65 10.15 -4.65 -7.84
C GLY A 65 11.59 -5.16 -7.99
N SER A 66 11.93 -5.81 -9.11
CA SER A 66 13.31 -6.23 -9.37
C SER A 66 14.25 -5.04 -9.56
N ALA A 67 13.85 -4.03 -10.35
CA ALA A 67 14.68 -2.86 -10.63
C ALA A 67 15.00 -2.05 -9.37
N THR A 68 14.08 -2.03 -8.40
CA THR A 68 14.29 -1.34 -7.12
C THR A 68 15.03 -2.17 -6.08
N ARG A 69 15.03 -3.50 -6.21
CA ARG A 69 15.74 -4.39 -5.28
C ARG A 69 17.25 -4.26 -5.41
N ASP A 70 17.73 -4.04 -6.63
CA ASP A 70 19.14 -3.83 -6.98
C ASP A 70 19.65 -2.43 -6.61
N LEU A 71 18.75 -1.51 -6.22
CA LEU A 71 19.15 -0.19 -5.73
C LEU A 71 19.66 -0.30 -4.30
N GLY A 72 20.88 0.22 -4.08
CA GLY A 72 21.39 0.52 -2.74
C GLY A 72 20.51 1.55 -2.01
N LEU A 73 20.78 1.78 -0.73
CA LEU A 73 19.94 2.61 0.15
C LEU A 73 19.66 4.01 -0.42
N ALA A 74 20.66 4.65 -1.02
CA ALA A 74 20.52 5.95 -1.67
C ALA A 74 19.56 5.92 -2.88
N GLY A 75 19.62 4.86 -3.71
CA GLY A 75 18.72 4.71 -4.85
C GLY A 75 17.27 4.48 -4.42
N ARG A 76 17.04 3.74 -3.33
CA ARG A 76 15.69 3.56 -2.77
C ARG A 76 15.10 4.87 -2.25
N LEU A 77 15.89 5.67 -1.54
CA LEU A 77 15.46 6.98 -1.07
C LEU A 77 15.12 7.92 -2.24
N LEU A 78 15.91 7.90 -3.31
CA LEU A 78 15.61 8.68 -4.52
C LEU A 78 14.28 8.27 -5.16
N VAL A 79 14.02 6.97 -5.31
CA VAL A 79 12.75 6.46 -5.87
C VAL A 79 11.56 6.85 -4.99
N ILE A 80 11.70 6.74 -3.68
CA ILE A 80 10.67 7.19 -2.73
C ILE A 80 10.43 8.69 -2.87
N ALA A 81 11.49 9.50 -2.95
CA ALA A 81 11.39 10.95 -3.12
C ALA A 81 10.67 11.31 -4.43
N ILE A 82 11.02 10.66 -5.55
CA ILE A 82 10.34 10.87 -6.84
C ILE A 82 8.86 10.48 -6.73
N GLY A 83 8.55 9.36 -6.08
CA GLY A 83 7.17 8.93 -5.85
C GLY A 83 6.37 9.95 -5.02
N ILE A 84 6.96 10.45 -3.93
CA ILE A 84 6.36 11.50 -3.10
C ILE A 84 6.10 12.75 -3.95
N VAL A 85 7.08 13.21 -4.73
CA VAL A 85 6.92 14.38 -5.60
C VAL A 85 5.80 14.16 -6.62
N ALA A 86 5.75 12.99 -7.27
CA ALA A 86 4.69 12.69 -8.24
C ALA A 86 3.29 12.71 -7.60
N VAL A 87 3.16 12.15 -6.39
CA VAL A 87 1.91 12.22 -5.61
C VAL A 87 1.58 13.65 -5.24
N LEU A 88 2.53 14.43 -4.73
CA LEU A 88 2.32 15.84 -4.40
C LEU A 88 1.89 16.65 -5.63
N VAL A 89 2.56 16.45 -6.77
CA VAL A 89 2.18 17.08 -8.04
C VAL A 89 0.74 16.71 -8.39
N LEU A 90 0.34 15.45 -8.28
CA LEU A 90 -1.03 15.02 -8.56
C LEU A 90 -2.05 15.62 -7.58
N LEU A 91 -1.70 15.76 -6.31
CA LEU A 91 -2.55 16.34 -5.26
C LEU A 91 -2.70 17.87 -5.41
N PHE A 92 -1.67 18.56 -5.91
CA PHE A 92 -1.61 20.02 -5.98
C PHE A 92 -1.82 20.59 -7.39
N LEU A 93 -1.92 19.75 -8.44
CA LEU A 93 -2.34 20.21 -9.75
C LEU A 93 -3.87 20.41 -9.78
N PRO A 94 -4.35 21.58 -10.24
CA PRO A 94 -5.77 21.75 -10.56
C PRO A 94 -6.19 20.70 -11.60
N PRO A 95 -7.32 19.98 -11.41
CA PRO A 95 -8.54 20.49 -10.76
C PRO A 95 -8.97 19.76 -9.47
N ILE A 96 -8.15 18.91 -8.85
CA ILE A 96 -8.59 18.08 -7.72
C ILE A 96 -8.63 18.92 -6.43
N PRO A 97 -9.79 19.08 -5.77
CA PRO A 97 -9.87 19.70 -4.45
C PRO A 97 -9.03 18.93 -3.43
N GLY A 98 -8.30 19.63 -2.57
CA GLY A 98 -7.42 19.01 -1.57
C GLY A 98 -8.13 18.03 -0.64
N GLU A 99 -9.41 18.28 -0.33
CA GLU A 99 -10.26 17.42 0.50
C GLU A 99 -10.48 16.03 -0.15
N ILE A 100 -10.82 16.00 -1.44
CA ILE A 100 -10.96 14.76 -2.23
C ILE A 100 -9.65 13.97 -2.23
N ALA A 101 -8.55 14.71 -2.37
CA ALA A 101 -7.20 14.19 -2.40
C ALA A 101 -6.81 13.52 -1.07
N VAL A 102 -7.12 14.17 0.06
CA VAL A 102 -6.89 13.66 1.41
C VAL A 102 -7.75 12.43 1.69
N ASP A 103 -9.05 12.50 1.39
CA ASP A 103 -9.98 11.37 1.59
C ASP A 103 -9.53 10.14 0.79
N GLY A 104 -9.15 10.33 -0.48
CA GLY A 104 -8.59 9.27 -1.31
C GLY A 104 -7.29 8.69 -0.74
N LEU A 105 -6.40 9.54 -0.22
CA LEU A 105 -5.15 9.09 0.40
C LEU A 105 -5.43 8.26 1.66
N VAL A 106 -6.36 8.68 2.51
CA VAL A 106 -6.82 7.90 3.67
C VAL A 106 -7.34 6.52 3.22
N GLY A 107 -8.12 6.49 2.13
CA GLY A 107 -8.56 5.26 1.47
C GLY A 107 -7.42 4.32 1.06
N VAL A 108 -6.39 4.86 0.40
CA VAL A 108 -5.20 4.07 0.04
C VAL A 108 -4.50 3.54 1.31
N MET A 109 -4.35 4.38 2.33
CA MET A 109 -3.66 4.01 3.57
C MET A 109 -4.40 2.93 4.37
N ILE A 110 -5.74 2.97 4.45
CA ILE A 110 -6.52 1.92 5.14
C ILE A 110 -6.43 0.57 4.40
N THR A 111 -6.13 0.58 3.10
CA THR A 111 -5.94 -0.65 2.33
C THR A 111 -4.74 -1.45 2.84
N VAL A 112 -3.65 -0.79 3.26
CA VAL A 112 -2.42 -1.48 3.70
C VAL A 112 -2.69 -2.47 4.85
N PRO A 113 -3.28 -2.08 5.99
CA PRO A 113 -3.57 -3.02 7.06
C PRO A 113 -4.62 -4.06 6.67
N LEU A 114 -5.64 -3.70 5.88
CA LEU A 114 -6.64 -4.66 5.39
C LEU A 114 -6.01 -5.72 4.48
N TYR A 115 -5.10 -5.30 3.61
CA TYR A 115 -4.37 -6.18 2.71
C TYR A 115 -3.47 -7.14 3.50
N VAL A 116 -2.70 -6.64 4.46
CA VAL A 116 -1.83 -7.48 5.31
C VAL A 116 -2.65 -8.44 6.16
N LEU A 117 -3.79 -8.01 6.71
CA LEU A 117 -4.69 -8.87 7.45
C LEU A 117 -5.28 -9.98 6.56
N GLY A 118 -5.76 -9.62 5.36
CA GLY A 118 -6.23 -10.60 4.38
C GLY A 118 -5.14 -11.59 4.00
N HIS A 119 -3.92 -11.10 3.80
CA HIS A 119 -2.75 -11.93 3.50
C HIS A 119 -2.42 -12.90 4.65
N LEU A 120 -2.47 -12.44 5.90
CA LEU A 120 -2.29 -13.28 7.10
C LEU A 120 -3.34 -14.39 7.20
N LEU A 121 -4.61 -14.06 6.95
CA LEU A 121 -5.71 -15.03 6.99
C LEU A 121 -5.55 -16.12 5.92
N VAL A 122 -5.05 -15.76 4.74
CA VAL A 122 -4.79 -16.69 3.63
C VAL A 122 -3.53 -17.53 3.87
N ALA A 123 -2.43 -16.89 4.27
CA ALA A 123 -1.15 -17.55 4.47
C ALA A 123 -1.10 -18.40 5.75
N ARG A 124 -1.95 -18.09 6.74
CA ARG A 124 -2.02 -18.74 8.07
C ARG A 124 -0.69 -18.79 8.81
N GLY A 125 0.20 -17.84 8.54
CA GLY A 125 1.53 -17.78 9.13
C GLY A 125 2.25 -16.48 8.80
N ILE A 126 3.32 -16.22 9.54
CA ILE A 126 4.20 -15.05 9.36
C ILE A 126 5.56 -15.57 8.89
N GLY A 127 6.03 -15.07 7.75
CA GLY A 127 7.38 -15.32 7.25
C GLY A 127 8.41 -14.65 8.15
N ASP A 128 9.54 -15.31 8.36
CA ASP A 128 10.66 -14.82 9.19
C ASP A 128 10.36 -14.68 10.71
N TRP A 129 9.33 -15.37 11.22
CA TRP A 129 9.08 -15.50 12.65
C TRP A 129 9.63 -16.84 13.19
N SER A 130 10.85 -16.82 13.73
CA SER A 130 11.31 -17.86 14.65
C SER A 130 10.86 -17.45 16.06
N PRO A 131 10.04 -18.24 16.76
CA PRO A 131 9.98 -18.15 18.20
C PRO A 131 11.33 -18.64 18.71
N ASP A 132 12.16 -17.74 19.23
CA ASP A 132 13.29 -18.12 20.07
C ASP A 132 12.78 -18.87 21.32
#